data_AF-A0A7W5Z2T5-F1
#
_entry.id   AF-A0A7W5Z2T5-F1
#
_cell.length_a   1.000
_cell.length_b   1.000
_cell.length_c   1.000
_cell.angle_alpha   90.00
_cell.angle_beta   90.00
_cell.angle_gamma   90.00
#
_symmetry.space_group_name_H-M   'P 1'
#
loop_
_entity.id
_entity.type
_entity.pdbx_description
1 polymer ?
#
loop_
_entity_poly.entity_id
_entity_poly.type
_entity_poly.pdbx_seq_one_letter_code
_entity_poly.pdbx_strand_id
1 'polypeptide(L)' 'MSEQEKTLLPRKGKRGPAPTGKGQQVVTRLHDDLLSPLDKLIVDSGEALSRPEAIRRALREYLRDKGYLPK' A
#
# COMPACT_ATOMS: atom_id res chain seq x y z
N MET A 1 -22.38 -8.85 5.88
CA MET A 1 -20.99 -9.08 5.42
C MET A 1 -21.05 -9.31 3.91
N SER A 2 -20.62 -8.34 3.11
CA SER A 2 -20.72 -8.39 1.65
C SER A 2 -19.72 -9.41 1.10
N GLU A 3 -20.12 -10.22 0.10
CA GLU A 3 -19.28 -11.24 -0.55
C GLU A 3 -17.97 -10.69 -1.15
N GLN A 4 -17.84 -9.37 -1.25
CA GLN A 4 -16.67 -8.66 -1.78
C GLN A 4 -15.39 -8.83 -0.94
N GLU A 5 -15.46 -9.35 0.29
CA GLU A 5 -14.28 -9.59 1.15
C GLU A 5 -13.49 -10.87 0.82
N LYS A 6 -14.06 -11.81 0.03
CA LYS A 6 -13.45 -13.15 -0.17
C LYS A 6 -12.30 -13.21 -1.18
N THR A 7 -12.04 -12.13 -1.93
CA THR A 7 -11.06 -12.15 -3.03
C THR A 7 -10.51 -10.76 -3.31
N LEU A 8 -9.40 -10.39 -2.66
CA LEU A 8 -8.76 -9.09 -2.93
C LEU A 8 -7.53 -9.17 -3.85
N LEU A 9 -7.24 -10.34 -4.44
CA LEU A 9 -7.16 -10.53 -5.90
C LEU A 9 -6.63 -11.94 -6.22
N PRO A 10 -7.42 -12.82 -6.86
CA PRO A 10 -6.99 -14.16 -7.23
C PRO A 10 -6.45 -14.21 -8.67
N ARG A 11 -5.62 -15.23 -8.98
CA ARG A 11 -5.71 -15.90 -10.29
C ARG A 11 -5.70 -17.42 -10.16
N LYS A 12 -6.43 -18.03 -11.09
CA LYS A 12 -6.90 -19.43 -11.13
C LYS A 12 -5.79 -20.43 -10.82
N GLY A 13 -6.00 -21.23 -9.77
CA GLY A 13 -5.21 -22.44 -9.49
C GLY A 13 -4.43 -22.44 -8.17
N LYS A 14 -4.16 -21.29 -7.53
CA LYS A 14 -3.52 -21.27 -6.20
C LYS A 14 -4.17 -20.25 -5.29
N ARG A 15 -4.91 -20.75 -4.31
CA ARG A 15 -5.43 -19.96 -3.19
C ARG A 15 -4.24 -19.59 -2.31
N GLY A 16 -3.88 -18.31 -2.26
CA GLY A 16 -2.92 -17.81 -1.28
C GLY A 16 -3.46 -18.01 0.15
N PRO A 17 -2.62 -17.83 1.19
CA PRO A 17 -3.06 -17.87 2.58
C PRO A 17 -4.26 -16.96 2.79
N ALA A 18 -5.20 -17.37 3.64
CA ALA A 18 -6.35 -16.55 3.99
C ALA A 18 -5.88 -15.18 4.51
N PRO A 19 -6.61 -14.09 4.19
CA PRO A 19 -6.28 -12.78 4.72
C PRO A 19 -6.23 -12.83 6.25
N THR A 20 -5.16 -12.32 6.84
CA THR A 20 -4.85 -12.45 8.28
C THR A 20 -5.68 -11.53 9.18
N GLY A 21 -6.73 -10.90 8.64
CA GLY A 21 -7.58 -9.92 9.34
C GLY A 21 -6.90 -8.57 9.63
N LYS A 22 -5.66 -8.36 9.19
CA LYS A 22 -4.89 -7.14 9.43
C LYS A 22 -4.83 -6.27 8.17
N GLY A 23 -5.66 -5.22 8.15
CA GLY A 23 -5.71 -4.22 7.08
C GLY A 23 -6.51 -4.67 5.84
N GLN A 24 -7.04 -3.69 5.11
CA GLN A 24 -7.77 -3.89 3.85
C GLN A 24 -6.79 -3.74 2.68
N GLN A 25 -6.77 -4.70 1.75
CA GLN A 25 -5.92 -4.62 0.57
C GLN A 25 -6.46 -3.57 -0.43
N VAL A 26 -5.57 -2.68 -0.86
CA VAL A 26 -5.82 -1.66 -1.91
C VAL A 26 -4.87 -1.97 -3.07
N VAL A 27 -5.37 -2.46 -4.21
CA VAL A 27 -4.54 -3.04 -5.28
C VAL A 27 -4.22 -2.07 -6.42
N THR A 28 -3.93 -0.83 -6.08
CA THR A 28 -3.60 0.17 -7.09
C THR A 28 -2.28 -0.16 -7.78
N ARG A 29 -2.26 -0.09 -9.12
CA ARG A 29 -1.02 -0.15 -9.90
C ARG A 29 -0.40 1.24 -9.95
N LEU A 30 0.87 1.35 -9.57
CA LEU A 30 1.65 2.57 -9.76
C LEU A 30 2.33 2.51 -11.14
N HIS A 31 2.30 3.63 -11.85
CA HIS A 31 2.97 3.81 -13.14
C HIS A 31 4.35 4.45 -12.93
N ASP A 32 5.15 4.55 -14.00
CA ASP A 32 6.56 4.96 -13.94
C ASP A 32 6.77 6.36 -13.34
N ASP A 33 5.80 7.25 -13.54
CA ASP A 33 5.74 8.61 -12.99
C ASP A 33 5.72 8.64 -11.45
N LEU A 34 5.18 7.60 -10.81
CA LEU A 34 5.16 7.45 -9.36
C LEU A 34 6.17 6.42 -8.85
N LEU A 35 6.50 5.40 -9.65
CA LEU A 35 7.47 4.37 -9.25
C LEU A 35 8.87 4.94 -9.08
N SER A 36 9.36 5.75 -10.04
CA SER A 36 10.72 6.29 -9.94
C SER A 36 10.88 7.26 -8.75
N PRO A 37 9.96 8.21 -8.49
CA PRO A 37 10.01 9.03 -7.29
C PRO A 37 9.87 8.25 -5.98
N LEU A 38 9.05 7.18 -5.96
CA LEU A 38 8.91 6.32 -4.78
C LEU A 38 10.21 5.58 -4.45
N ASP A 39 10.90 5.05 -5.46
CA ASP A 39 12.18 4.39 -5.27
C ASP A 39 13.25 5.38 -4.79
N LYS A 40 13.24 6.61 -5.31
CA LYS A 40 14.11 7.68 -4.82
C LYS A 40 13.80 8.05 -3.36
N LEU A 41 12.53 8.18 -2.99
CA LEU A 41 12.12 8.43 -1.60
C LEU A 41 12.65 7.36 -0.64
N ILE A 42 12.62 6.09 -1.04
CA ILE A 42 13.17 4.99 -0.24
C ILE A 42 14.69 5.16 -0.05
N VAL A 43 15.42 5.42 -1.14
CA VAL A 43 16.88 5.62 -1.07
C VAL A 43 17.24 6.84 -0.23
N ASP A 44 16.58 7.98 -0.44
CA ASP A 44 16.85 9.24 0.24
C ASP A 44 16.51 9.17 1.74
N SER A 45 15.59 8.28 2.15
CA SER A 45 15.25 8.08 3.56
C SER A 45 16.41 7.50 4.38
N GLY A 46 17.37 6.81 3.74
CA GLY A 46 18.45 6.09 4.41
C GLY A 46 17.97 4.87 5.24
N GLU A 47 16.67 4.59 5.24
CA GLU A 47 16.05 3.46 5.91
C GLU A 47 15.85 2.30 4.93
N ALA A 48 15.89 1.06 5.41
CA ALA A 48 15.61 -0.13 4.59
C ALA A 48 14.08 -0.35 4.40
N LEU A 49 13.37 0.67 3.90
CA LEU A 49 11.93 0.62 3.69
C LEU A 49 11.57 -0.22 2.46
N SER A 50 10.59 -1.11 2.61
CA SER A 50 9.92 -1.72 1.47
C SER A 50 8.98 -0.73 0.78
N ARG A 51 8.68 -0.93 -0.51
CA ARG A 51 7.70 -0.09 -1.24
C ARG A 51 6.36 0.06 -0.53
N PRO A 52 5.73 -1.01 0.01
CA PRO A 52 4.49 -0.86 0.77
C PRO A 52 4.63 0.00 2.03
N GLU A 53 5.78 -0.03 2.70
CA GLU A 53 6.03 0.81 3.88
C GLU A 53 6.20 2.27 3.50
N ALA A 54 7.00 2.54 2.47
CA ALA A 54 7.18 3.89 1.94
C ALA A 54 5.86 4.50 1.46
N ILE A 55 5.03 3.73 0.74
CA ILE A 55 3.68 4.17 0.32
C ILE A 55 2.80 4.47 1.54
N ARG A 56 2.81 3.61 2.57
CA ARG A 56 2.02 3.86 3.80
C ARG A 56 2.48 5.12 4.53
N ARG A 57 3.78 5.37 4.59
CA ARG A 57 4.37 6.57 5.20
C ARG A 57 3.99 7.83 4.42
N ALA A 58 4.24 7.84 3.11
CA ALA A 58 3.89 8.96 2.23
C ALA A 58 2.39 9.27 2.27
N LEU A 59 1.53 8.24 2.24
CA LEU A 59 0.09 8.42 2.34
C LEU A 59 -0.32 8.99 3.71
N ARG A 60 0.28 8.52 4.81
CA ARG A 60 0.00 9.04 6.16
C ARG A 60 0.38 10.51 6.27
N GLU A 61 1.56 10.88 5.80
CA GLU A 61 2.05 12.27 5.80
C GLU A 61 1.13 13.16 4.96
N TYR A 62 0.83 12.76 3.72
CA TYR A 62 -0.09 13.47 2.84
C TYR A 62 -1.48 13.67 3.48
N LEU A 63 -2.06 12.63 4.07
CA LEU A 63 -3.38 12.72 4.70
C LEU A 63 -3.35 13.60 5.96
N ARG A 64 -2.26 13.58 6.75
CA ARG A 64 -2.07 14.48 7.89
C ARG A 64 -1.98 15.94 7.43
N ASP A 65 -1.20 16.21 6.39
CA ASP A 65 -1.02 17.57 5.86
C ASP A 65 -2.32 18.15 5.30
N LYS A 66 -3.19 17.28 4.75
CA LYS A 66 -4.54 17.65 4.31
C LYS A 66 -5.58 17.69 5.42
N GLY A 67 -5.22 17.34 6.66
CA GLY A 67 -6.14 17.35 7.81
C GLY A 67 -7.12 16.16 7.87
N TYR A 68 -6.91 15.12 7.07
CA TYR A 68 -7.69 13.87 7.15
C TYR A 68 -7.22 12.94 8.26
N LEU A 69 -6.03 13.18 8.82
CA LEU A 69 -5.52 12.53 10.01
C LEU A 69 -5.19 13.58 11.08
N PRO A 70 -5.30 13.24 12.38
CA PRO A 70 -4.82 14.10 13.44
C PRO A 70 -3.33 14.39 13.27
N LYS A 71 -2.93 15.60 13.67
CA LYS A 71 -1.52 16.04 13.65
C LYS A 71 -0.70 15.27 14.67
#